data_AF-A0A7L4PI26-F1
#
_entry.id   AF-A0A7L4PI26-F1
#
_cell.length_a   1.000
_cell.length_b   1.000
_cell.length_c   1.000
_cell.angle_alpha   90.00
_cell.angle_beta   90.00
_cell.angle_gamma   90.00
#
_symmetry.space_group_name_H-M   'P 1'
#
loop_
_entity.id
_entity.type
_entity.pdbx_description
1 polymer ?
#
loop_
_entity_poly.entity_id
_entity_poly.type
_entity_poly.pdbx_seq_one_letter_code
_entity_poly.pdbx_strand_id
1 'polypeptide(L)'
;MADKPDVAESLRSETVKWLGKAEERLSRISYSGDREFLENIKAYISDAHYFMEQEDLVRAFEAVIWAWAWMEIGERIGILGEGTGSESGRG
;
A
#
# COMPACT_ATOMS: atom_id res chain seq x y z
N MET A 1 5.38 -16.25 30.77
CA MET A 1 4.57 -15.92 29.57
C MET A 1 5.12 -14.61 29.05
N ALA A 2 5.55 -14.54 27.80
CA ALA A 2 5.94 -13.26 27.21
C ALA A 2 4.70 -12.34 27.24
N ASP A 3 4.88 -11.13 27.76
CA ASP A 3 3.83 -10.12 27.72
C ASP A 3 3.51 -9.84 26.25
N LYS A 4 2.24 -9.93 25.86
CA LYS A 4 1.87 -9.64 24.48
C LYS A 4 2.17 -8.16 24.22
N PRO A 5 2.74 -7.80 23.05
CA PRO A 5 2.96 -6.41 22.73
C PRO A 5 1.64 -5.65 22.80
N ASP A 6 1.71 -4.40 23.23
CA ASP A 6 0.55 -3.53 23.29
C ASP A 6 -0.12 -3.48 21.91
N VAL A 7 -1.46 -3.54 21.90
CA VAL A 7 -2.22 -3.65 20.64
C VAL A 7 -2.07 -2.36 19.83
N ALA A 8 -2.04 -1.20 20.48
CA ALA A 8 -1.87 0.07 19.79
C ALA A 8 -0.45 0.19 19.21
N GLU A 9 0.58 -0.19 19.97
CA GLU A 9 1.96 -0.28 19.46
C GLU A 9 2.07 -1.22 18.25
N SER A 10 1.41 -2.38 18.32
CA SER A 10 1.39 -3.38 17.25
C SER A 10 0.72 -2.83 15.98
N LEU A 11 -0.44 -2.19 16.12
CA LEU A 11 -1.14 -1.55 15.00
C LEU A 11 -0.30 -0.45 14.38
N ARG A 12 0.31 0.41 15.19
CA ARG A 12 1.16 1.50 14.69
C ARG A 12 2.36 0.95 13.92
N SER A 13 3.08 -0.02 14.50
CA SER A 13 4.26 -0.64 13.90
C SER A 13 3.94 -1.35 12.57
N GLU A 14 2.89 -2.16 12.55
CA GLU A 14 2.50 -2.86 11.33
C GLU A 14 1.96 -1.88 10.27
N THR A 15 1.21 -0.85 10.66
CA THR A 15 0.73 0.17 9.70
C THR A 15 1.90 0.88 9.03
N VAL A 16 2.87 1.39 9.79
CA VAL A 16 4.06 2.07 9.24
C VAL A 16 4.84 1.16 8.28
N LYS A 17 5.06 -0.09 8.69
CA LYS A 17 5.78 -1.09 7.89
C LYS A 17 5.07 -1.39 6.58
N TRP A 18 3.75 -1.62 6.60
CA TRP A 18 3.01 -1.98 5.40
C TRP A 18 2.73 -0.76 4.50
N LEU A 19 2.62 0.43 5.07
CA LEU A 19 2.45 1.67 4.34
C LEU A 19 3.70 1.99 3.52
N GLY A 20 4.88 1.94 4.15
CA GLY A 20 6.15 2.18 3.43
C GLY A 20 6.39 1.16 2.31
N LYS A 21 6.05 -0.12 2.55
CA LYS A 21 6.11 -1.14 1.49
C LYS A 21 5.09 -0.90 0.36
N ALA A 22 3.89 -0.42 0.69
CA ALA A 22 2.86 -0.09 -0.30
C ALA A 22 3.34 1.05 -1.21
N GLU A 23 3.93 2.10 -0.64
CA GLU A 23 4.48 3.23 -1.40
C GLU A 23 5.64 2.81 -2.31
N GLU A 24 6.57 2.02 -1.77
CA GLU A 24 7.66 1.44 -2.56
C GLU A 24 7.12 0.61 -3.73
N ARG A 25 6.13 -0.24 -3.47
CA ARG A 25 5.51 -1.08 -4.50
C ARG A 25 4.78 -0.24 -5.54
N LEU A 26 4.00 0.76 -5.12
CA LEU A 26 3.29 1.68 -6.00
C LEU A 26 4.25 2.39 -6.97
N SER A 27 5.46 2.72 -6.54
CA SER A 27 6.47 3.35 -7.40
C SER A 27 7.01 2.45 -8.53
N ARG A 28 6.84 1.12 -8.40
CA ARG A 28 7.36 0.11 -9.34
C ARG A 28 6.28 -0.55 -10.19
N ILE A 29 5.01 -0.40 -9.82
CA ILE A 29 3.90 -1.01 -10.54
C ILE A 29 3.71 -0.31 -11.89
N SER A 30 3.67 -1.09 -12.96
CA SER A 30 3.17 -0.67 -14.26
C SER A 30 1.66 -0.90 -14.35
N TYR A 31 0.98 -0.03 -15.10
CA TYR A 31 -0.47 0.04 -15.14
C TYR A 31 -0.98 -0.04 -16.58
N SER A 32 -1.93 -0.93 -16.86
CA SER A 32 -2.46 -1.13 -18.22
C SER A 32 -3.99 -1.08 -18.36
N GLY A 33 -4.73 -0.83 -17.26
CA GLY A 33 -6.20 -0.87 -17.23
C GLY A 33 -6.93 0.48 -17.07
N ASP A 34 -8.04 0.46 -16.33
CA ASP A 34 -8.85 1.60 -15.85
C ASP A 34 -8.19 2.46 -14.73
N ARG A 35 -7.96 3.75 -14.97
CA ARG A 35 -7.31 4.65 -14.00
C ARG A 35 -7.92 4.63 -12.60
N GLU A 36 -9.22 4.36 -12.46
CA GLU A 36 -9.90 4.28 -11.16
C GLU A 36 -9.24 3.25 -10.23
N PHE A 37 -8.71 2.15 -10.76
CA PHE A 37 -8.06 1.10 -9.97
C PHE A 37 -6.80 1.62 -9.25
N LEU A 38 -5.97 2.40 -9.97
CA LEU A 38 -4.77 3.01 -9.42
C LEU A 38 -5.11 4.16 -8.46
N GLU A 39 -6.18 4.91 -8.75
CA GLU A 39 -6.66 5.98 -7.89
C GLU A 39 -7.18 5.45 -6.55
N ASN A 40 -7.88 4.31 -6.54
CA ASN A 40 -8.31 3.65 -5.30
C ASN A 40 -7.12 3.26 -4.42
N ILE A 41 -6.05 2.70 -5.01
CA ILE A 41 -4.82 2.36 -4.27
C ILE A 41 -4.21 3.61 -3.62
N LYS A 42 -4.10 4.70 -4.38
CA LYS A 42 -3.57 5.97 -3.89
C LYS A 42 -4.45 6.59 -2.81
N ALA A 43 -5.76 6.50 -2.96
CA ALA A 43 -6.72 6.98 -1.96
C ALA A 43 -6.54 6.26 -0.62
N TYR A 44 -6.47 4.92 -0.64
CA TYR A 44 -6.25 4.15 0.60
C TYR A 44 -4.88 4.39 1.25
N ILE A 45 -3.82 4.62 0.46
CA ILE A 45 -2.51 5.03 1.01
C ILE A 45 -2.62 6.42 1.67
N SER A 46 -3.31 7.36 1.03
CA SER A 46 -3.55 8.70 1.58
C SER A 46 -4.38 8.64 2.85
N ASP A 47 -5.42 7.81 2.89
CA ASP A 47 -6.28 7.60 4.06
C ASP A 47 -5.49 6.98 5.22
N ALA A 48 -4.60 6.02 4.94
CA ALA A 48 -3.74 5.44 5.96
C ALA A 48 -2.85 6.51 6.62
N HIS A 49 -2.24 7.41 5.85
CA HIS A 49 -1.50 8.56 6.39
C HIS A 49 -2.39 9.47 7.24
N TYR A 50 -3.56 9.85 6.70
CA TYR A 50 -4.50 10.70 7.41
C TYR A 50 -4.90 10.10 8.78
N PHE A 51 -5.29 8.83 8.82
CA PHE A 51 -5.69 8.18 10.07
C PHE A 51 -4.51 7.96 11.03
N MET A 52 -3.30 7.76 10.53
CA MET A 52 -2.09 7.74 11.38
C MET A 52 -1.86 9.08 12.08
N GLU A 53 -2.04 10.20 11.37
CA GLU A 53 -1.91 11.55 11.95
C GLU A 53 -2.99 11.84 12.99
N GLN A 54 -4.19 11.28 12.83
CA GLN A 54 -5.29 11.42 13.79
C GLN A 54 -5.21 10.42 14.97
N GLU A 55 -4.20 9.56 15.02
CA GLU A 55 -4.08 8.44 15.96
C GLU A 55 -5.24 7.43 15.92
N ASP A 56 -5.98 7.38 14.81
CA ASP A 56 -7.00 6.36 14.55
C ASP A 56 -6.34 5.10 13.96
N LEU A 57 -5.62 4.37 14.84
CA LEU A 57 -4.76 3.25 14.44
C LEU A 57 -5.53 2.09 13.80
N VAL A 58 -6.81 1.92 14.14
CA VAL A 58 -7.64 0.85 13.54
C VAL A 58 -7.94 1.19 12.09
N ARG A 59 -8.40 2.41 11.79
CA ARG A 59 -8.70 2.82 10.41
C ARG A 59 -7.43 2.99 9.58
N ALA A 60 -6.34 3.42 10.20
CA ALA A 60 -5.04 3.49 9.53
C ALA A 60 -4.57 2.11 9.06
N PHE A 61 -4.67 1.11 9.95
CA PHE A 61 -4.34 -0.28 9.62
C PHE A 61 -5.31 -0.85 8.57
N GLU A 62 -6.61 -0.61 8.69
CA GLU A 62 -7.61 -1.02 7.70
C GLU A 62 -7.31 -0.45 6.31
N ALA A 63 -7.04 0.85 6.21
CA ALA A 63 -6.78 1.54 4.94
C ALA A 63 -5.55 0.96 4.24
N VAL A 64 -4.44 0.72 4.95
CA VAL A 64 -3.26 0.11 4.34
C VAL A 64 -3.53 -1.32 3.87
N ILE A 65 -4.32 -2.11 4.60
CA ILE A 65 -4.72 -3.46 4.16
C ILE A 65 -5.57 -3.40 2.89
N TRP A 66 -6.49 -2.44 2.77
CA TRP A 66 -7.23 -2.22 1.53
C TRP A 66 -6.33 -1.85 0.36
N ALA A 67 -5.35 -0.96 0.55
CA ALA A 67 -4.38 -0.63 -0.49
C ALA A 67 -3.66 -1.89 -1.01
N TRP A 68 -3.20 -2.76 -0.10
CA TRP A 68 -2.57 -4.04 -0.45
C TRP A 68 -3.52 -4.98 -1.18
N ALA A 69 -4.77 -5.12 -0.72
CA ALA A 69 -5.76 -5.97 -1.35
C ALA A 69 -5.99 -5.57 -2.82
N TRP A 70 -6.13 -4.27 -3.09
CA TRP A 70 -6.23 -3.77 -4.46
C TRP A 70 -4.98 -4.08 -5.28
N MET A 71 -3.77 -3.86 -4.73
CA MET A 71 -2.52 -4.19 -5.44
C MET A 71 -2.43 -5.68 -5.80
N GLU A 72 -2.71 -6.58 -4.87
CA GLU A 72 -2.64 -8.02 -5.10
C GLU A 72 -3.72 -8.52 -6.06
N ILE A 73 -4.96 -8.01 -5.92
CA ILE A 73 -6.04 -8.34 -6.84
C ILE A 73 -5.70 -7.85 -8.25
N GLY A 74 -5.21 -6.62 -8.37
CA GLY A 74 -4.85 -5.98 -9.64
C GLY A 74 -3.76 -6.74 -10.38
N GLU A 75 -2.74 -7.21 -9.67
CA GLU A 75 -1.70 -8.08 -10.23
C GLU A 75 -2.29 -9.43 -10.68
N ARG A 76 -3.08 -10.09 -9.83
CA ARG A 76 -3.66 -11.40 -10.12
C ARG A 76 -4.56 -11.38 -11.36
N ILE A 77 -5.28 -10.29 -11.61
CA ILE A 77 -6.18 -10.15 -12.77
C ILE A 77 -5.51 -9.45 -13.97
N GLY A 78 -4.22 -9.12 -13.89
CA GLY A 78 -3.43 -8.56 -15.00
C GLY A 78 -3.67 -7.07 -15.29
N ILE A 79 -4.26 -6.31 -14.36
CA ILE A 79 -4.41 -4.85 -14.45
C ILE A 79 -3.11 -4.14 -14.03
N LEU A 80 -2.41 -4.72 -13.06
CA LEU A 80 -1.11 -4.25 -12.57
C LEU A 80 -0.03 -5.24 -13.01
N GLY A 81 1.14 -4.71 -13.36
CA GLY A 81 2.35 -5.50 -13.59
C GLY A 81 3.56 -4.90 -12.89
N GLU A 82 4.71 -5.55 -12.98
CA GLU A 82 5.98 -4.95 -12.59
C GLU A 82 6.54 -4.16 -13.77
N GLY A 83 6.78 -2.86 -13.59
CA GLY A 83 7.49 -2.07 -14.57
C GLY A 83 8.96 -2.44 -14.54
N THR A 84 9.46 -3.13 -15.57
CA THR A 84 10.91 -3.17 -15.80
C THR A 84 11.34 -1.73 -16.10
N GLY A 85 12.13 -1.11 -15.23
CA GLY A 85 12.76 0.17 -15.55
C GLY A 85 13.47 0.02 -16.90
N SER A 86 12.93 0.64 -17.94
CA SER A 86 13.55 0.61 -19.26
C SER A 86 14.73 1.58 -19.26
N GLU A 87 15.88 1.10 -18.80
CA GLU A 87 17.16 1.56 -19.33
C GLU A 87 17.29 1.03 -20.76
N SER A 88 16.81 1.79 -21.73
CA SER A 88 17.18 1.58 -23.13
C SER A 88 17.26 2.92 -23.85
N GLY A 89 18.34 3.65 -23.58
CA GLY A 89 18.82 4.76 -24.38
C GLY A 89 20.26 4.49 -24.84
N ARG A 90 20.48 3.40 -25.59
CA ARG A 90 21.59 3.36 -26.54
C ARG A 90 21.12 4.10 -27.79
N GLY A 91 21.58 5.33 -27.94
CA GLY A 91 21.57 6.12 -29.18
C GLY A 91 22.95 6.71 -29.36
#